data_AF-A0A2E7ZQW0-F1
#
_entry.id   AF-A0A2E7ZQW0-F1
#
_cell.length_a   1.000
_cell.length_b   1.000
_cell.length_c   1.000
_cell.angle_alpha   90.00
_cell.angle_beta   90.00
_cell.angle_gamma   90.00
#
_symmetry.space_group_name_H-M   'P 1'
#
loop_
_entity.id
_entity.type
_entity.pdbx_description
1 polymer ?
#
loop_
_entity_poly.entity_id
_entity_poly.type
_entity_poly.pdbx_seq_one_letter_code
_entity_poly.pdbx_strand_id
1 'polypeptide(L)'
;MAIAQLFKRLFAVKPAAALVVHGVITETGRHTPRTRLGPNQASEQAYVALSVEQAATTDGQVIDGATIVPAEFSGSMELLEAFAVGKRVKITCSTLTGREIETIDEL
;
A
#
# COMPACT_ATOMS: atom_id res chain seq x y z
N MET A 1 -41.82 19.40 -2.20
CA MET A 1 -40.36 19.32 -2.00
C MET A 1 -40.01 17.98 -1.33
N ALA A 2 -39.98 16.86 -2.07
CA ALA A 2 -39.72 15.54 -1.46
C ALA A 2 -38.84 14.60 -2.33
N ILE A 3 -38.36 15.07 -3.49
CA ILE A 3 -37.65 14.21 -4.45
C ILE A 3 -36.12 14.38 -4.37
N ALA A 4 -35.64 15.48 -3.78
CA ALA A 4 -34.21 15.79 -3.72
C ALA A 4 -33.40 14.98 -2.69
N GLN A 5 -34.05 14.29 -1.74
CA GLN A 5 -33.35 13.53 -0.68
C GLN A 5 -33.16 12.05 -1.00
N LEU A 6 -33.89 11.48 -1.96
CA LEU A 6 -33.81 10.05 -2.28
C LEU A 6 -32.58 9.68 -3.12
N PHE A 7 -32.06 10.62 -3.92
CA PHE A 7 -30.90 10.38 -4.81
C PHE A 7 -29.54 10.51 -4.12
N LYS A 8 -29.44 11.08 -2.91
CA LYS A 8 -28.16 11.19 -2.19
C LYS A 8 -27.69 9.88 -1.54
N ARG A 9 -28.54 8.85 -1.47
CA ARG A 9 -28.20 7.56 -0.83
C ARG A 9 -27.62 6.51 -1.78
N LEU A 10 -27.57 6.77 -3.10
CA LEU A 10 -27.18 5.77 -4.10
C LEU A 10 -25.71 5.84 -4.56
N PHE A 11 -24.91 6.77 -4.03
CA PHE A 11 -23.50 6.95 -4.42
C PHE A 11 -22.54 7.02 -3.24
N ALA A 12 -22.84 6.34 -2.12
CA ALA A 12 -21.78 5.95 -1.21
C ALA A 12 -21.09 4.73 -1.83
N VAL A 13 -20.31 4.95 -2.90
CA VAL A 13 -19.33 3.97 -3.38
C VAL A 13 -18.40 3.76 -2.20
N LYS A 14 -18.61 2.69 -1.44
CA LYS A 14 -17.70 2.32 -0.36
C LYS A 14 -16.33 2.20 -1.02
N PRO A 15 -15.31 2.96 -0.58
CA PRO A 15 -13.99 2.82 -1.15
C PRO A 15 -13.60 1.34 -1.08
N ALA A 16 -12.98 0.84 -2.14
CA ALA A 16 -12.52 -0.54 -2.17
C ALA A 16 -11.65 -0.79 -0.93
N ALA A 17 -11.85 -1.93 -0.27
CA ALA A 17 -11.04 -2.29 0.88
C ALA A 17 -9.56 -2.31 0.46
N ALA A 18 -8.73 -1.60 1.24
CA ALA A 18 -7.29 -1.47 1.01
C ALA A 18 -6.55 -2.42 1.96
N LEU A 19 -5.39 -2.93 1.52
CA LEU A 19 -4.53 -3.74 2.37
C LEU A 19 -3.77 -2.83 3.35
N VAL A 20 -3.72 -3.23 4.62
CA VAL A 20 -2.96 -2.60 5.70
C VAL A 20 -1.99 -3.63 6.25
N VAL A 21 -0.71 -3.30 6.24
CA VAL A 21 0.37 -4.21 6.67
C VAL A 21 1.19 -3.53 7.75
N HIS A 22 1.39 -4.25 8.85
CA HIS A 22 2.28 -3.86 9.93
C HIS A 22 3.50 -4.77 9.90
N GLY A 23 4.68 -4.20 10.05
CA GLY A 23 5.89 -5.00 10.07
C GLY A 23 7.14 -4.17 10.30
N VAL A 24 8.28 -4.87 10.24
CA VAL A 24 9.61 -4.26 10.36
C VAL A 24 10.26 -4.21 8.99
N ILE A 25 10.80 -3.06 8.62
CA ILE A 25 11.55 -2.90 7.37
C ILE A 25 12.80 -3.77 7.42
N THR A 26 12.94 -4.67 6.44
CA THR A 26 14.07 -5.59 6.29
C THR A 26 15.01 -5.14 5.19
N GLU A 27 14.48 -4.47 4.17
CA GLU A 27 15.24 -3.98 3.02
C GLU A 27 14.57 -2.71 2.46
N THR A 28 15.38 -1.81 1.94
CA THR A 28 14.92 -0.68 1.12
C THR A 28 15.81 -0.56 -0.10
N GLY A 29 15.24 -0.12 -1.21
CA GLY A 29 16.02 0.06 -2.43
C GLY A 29 15.25 0.76 -3.53
N ARG A 30 15.82 0.69 -4.73
CA ARG A 30 15.30 1.34 -5.92
C ARG A 30 14.98 0.30 -6.98
N HIS A 31 13.92 0.53 -7.73
CA HIS A 31 13.61 -0.28 -8.90
C HIS A 31 12.94 0.55 -9.98
N THR A 32 13.03 0.06 -11.22
CA THR A 32 12.29 0.62 -12.35
C THR A 32 11.14 -0.32 -12.68
N PRO A 33 9.87 0.13 -12.57
CA PRO A 33 8.73 -0.71 -12.91
C PRO A 33 8.79 -1.13 -14.37
N ARG A 34 8.43 -2.39 -14.66
CA ARG A 34 8.27 -2.84 -16.05
C ARG A 34 6.99 -2.26 -16.62
N THR A 35 7.10 -1.27 -17.49
CA THR A 35 5.96 -0.75 -18.25
C THR A 35 5.89 -1.41 -19.63
N ARG A 36 4.70 -1.42 -20.24
CA ARG A 36 4.52 -1.86 -21.64
C ARG A 36 5.28 -0.97 -22.65
N LEU A 37 5.74 0.19 -22.23
CA LEU A 37 6.47 1.18 -23.04
C LEU A 37 8.00 1.01 -22.97
N GLY A 38 8.48 0.02 -22.21
CA GLY A 38 9.90 -0.27 -22.04
C GLY A 38 10.51 0.40 -20.79
N PRO A 39 11.68 -0.09 -20.31
CA PRO A 39 12.26 0.31 -19.03
C PRO A 39 12.66 1.80 -18.97
N ASN A 40 13.01 2.41 -20.11
CA ASN A 40 13.47 3.80 -20.16
C ASN A 40 12.34 4.85 -20.01
N GLN A 41 11.07 4.42 -19.97
CA GLN A 41 9.92 5.34 -19.83
C GLN A 41 9.26 5.25 -18.45
N ALA A 42 9.71 4.37 -17.57
CA ALA A 42 9.19 4.26 -16.22
C ALA A 42 10.07 5.05 -15.25
N SER A 43 9.47 5.95 -14.47
CA SER A 43 10.19 6.63 -13.40
C SER A 43 10.69 5.61 -12.37
N GLU A 44 11.89 5.85 -11.83
CA GLU A 44 12.43 5.07 -10.72
C GLU A 44 11.51 5.19 -9.50
N GLN A 45 11.29 4.06 -8.82
CA GLN A 45 10.48 3.96 -7.61
C GLN A 45 11.32 3.40 -6.47
N ALA A 46 11.00 3.84 -5.24
CA ALA A 46 11.51 3.19 -4.06
C ALA A 46 10.73 1.90 -3.81
N TYR A 47 11.39 0.90 -3.24
CA TYR A 47 10.70 -0.22 -2.61
C TYR A 47 11.15 -0.39 -1.15
N VAL A 48 10.24 -0.94 -0.36
CA VAL A 48 10.42 -1.30 1.05
C VAL A 48 9.96 -2.74 1.22
N ALA A 49 10.83 -3.61 1.71
CA ALA A 49 10.50 -4.99 2.05
C ALA A 49 10.25 -5.12 3.55
N LEU A 50 9.16 -5.80 3.95
CA LEU A 50 8.78 -5.98 5.34
C LEU A 50 8.90 -7.42 5.81
N SER A 51 9.32 -7.60 7.06
CA SER A 51 8.92 -8.75 7.87
C SER A 51 7.53 -8.46 8.43
N VAL A 52 6.51 -9.13 7.90
CA VAL A 52 5.09 -8.89 8.25
C VAL A 52 4.79 -9.42 9.65
N GLU A 53 4.29 -8.55 10.53
CA GLU A 53 3.82 -8.88 11.88
C GLU A 53 2.28 -9.05 11.89
N GLN A 54 1.57 -8.20 11.16
CA GLN A 54 0.10 -8.25 11.04
C GLN A 54 -0.34 -7.73 9.67
N ALA A 55 -1.40 -8.31 9.13
CA ALA A 55 -2.06 -7.79 7.95
C ALA A 55 -3.58 -7.81 8.11
N ALA A 56 -4.23 -6.77 7.59
CA ALA A 56 -5.68 -6.67 7.57
C ALA A 56 -6.12 -5.79 6.39
N THR A 57 -7.40 -5.80 6.08
CA THR A 57 -8.01 -4.82 5.18
C THR A 57 -8.55 -3.62 5.97
N THR A 58 -8.78 -2.49 5.30
CA THR A 58 -9.38 -1.30 5.93
C THR A 58 -10.81 -1.52 6.45
N ASP A 59 -11.51 -2.56 6.02
CA ASP A 59 -12.80 -2.98 6.59
C ASP A 59 -12.68 -4.03 7.71
N GLY A 60 -11.47 -4.32 8.17
CA GLY A 60 -11.19 -5.10 9.38
C GLY A 60 -11.03 -6.60 9.15
N GLN A 61 -11.02 -7.08 7.91
CA GLN A 61 -10.74 -8.48 7.62
C GLN A 61 -9.26 -8.75 7.86
N VAL A 62 -8.95 -9.66 8.79
CA VAL A 62 -7.57 -10.10 9.04
C VAL A 62 -7.10 -10.96 7.88
N ILE A 63 -5.88 -10.68 7.40
CA ILE A 63 -5.19 -11.44 6.36
C ILE A 63 -4.02 -12.16 7.00
N ASP A 64 -3.83 -13.43 6.64
CA ASP A 64 -2.66 -14.19 7.07
C ASP A 64 -1.39 -13.56 6.47
N GLY A 65 -0.49 -13.07 7.32
CA GLY A 65 0.75 -12.42 6.90
C GLY A 65 1.63 -13.32 6.03
N ALA A 66 1.54 -14.65 6.18
CA ALA A 66 2.27 -15.60 5.35
C ALA A 66 1.82 -15.62 3.88
N THR A 67 0.66 -15.03 3.57
CA THR A 67 0.15 -14.93 2.19
C THR A 67 0.69 -13.72 1.43
N ILE A 68 1.36 -12.79 2.13
CA ILE A 68 1.95 -11.59 1.54
C ILE A 68 3.38 -11.93 1.07
N VAL A 69 3.50 -12.49 -0.13
CA VAL A 69 4.78 -12.95 -0.67
C VAL A 69 5.02 -12.46 -2.10
N PRO A 70 6.17 -11.81 -2.38
CA PRO A 70 7.04 -11.13 -1.41
C PRO A 70 6.31 -9.94 -0.75
N ALA A 71 6.65 -9.63 0.51
CA ALA A 71 6.15 -8.46 1.23
C ALA A 71 6.93 -7.20 0.85
N GLU A 72 6.94 -6.90 -0.45
CA GLU A 72 7.62 -5.76 -1.06
C GLU A 72 6.58 -4.72 -1.53
N PHE A 73 6.79 -3.48 -1.09
CA PHE A 73 5.89 -2.38 -1.37
C PHE A 73 6.64 -1.23 -2.03
N SER A 74 6.08 -0.67 -3.09
CA SER A 74 6.69 0.36 -3.94
C SER A 74 6.03 1.72 -3.73
N GLY A 75 6.80 2.79 -3.83
CA GLY A 75 6.28 4.16 -3.72
C GLY A 75 7.25 5.22 -4.21
N SER A 76 7.02 6.46 -3.76
CA SER A 76 7.88 7.62 -4.08
C SER A 76 9.32 7.42 -3.61
N MET A 77 10.27 8.03 -4.33
CA MET A 77 11.69 8.01 -3.97
C MET A 77 11.99 8.63 -2.60
N GLU A 78 11.15 9.57 -2.14
CA GLU A 78 11.25 10.23 -0.84
C GLU A 78 11.17 9.23 0.34
N LEU A 79 10.59 8.06 0.12
CA LEU A 79 10.51 6.99 1.13
C LEU A 79 11.89 6.53 1.62
N LEU A 80 12.90 6.57 0.75
CA LEU A 80 14.27 6.16 1.11
C LEU A 80 14.97 7.16 2.03
N GLU A 81 14.50 8.40 2.07
CA GLU A 81 15.00 9.42 2.99
C GLU A 81 14.29 9.36 4.33
N ALA A 82 13.01 8.97 4.34
CA ALA A 82 12.17 8.94 5.53
C ALA A 82 12.27 7.63 6.33
N PHE A 83 12.54 6.50 5.69
CA PHE A 83 12.46 5.17 6.32
C PHE A 83 13.72 4.33 6.12
N ALA A 84 14.17 3.67 7.18
CA ALA A 84 15.37 2.85 7.19
C ALA A 84 15.08 1.42 7.67
N VAL A 85 15.98 0.50 7.33
CA VAL A 85 15.94 -0.89 7.80
C VAL A 85 15.90 -0.92 9.34
N GLY A 86 15.07 -1.81 9.89
CA GLY A 86 14.83 -1.97 11.32
C GLY A 86 13.69 -1.11 11.88
N LYS A 87 13.15 -0.16 11.12
CA LYS A 87 11.98 0.62 11.53
C LYS A 87 10.72 -0.22 11.49
N ARG A 88 9.86 -0.08 12.50
CA ARG A 88 8.51 -0.65 12.49
C ARG A 88 7.58 0.35 11.82
N VAL A 89 6.78 -0.14 10.88
CA VAL A 89 5.90 0.71 10.08
C VAL A 89 4.52 0.08 9.91
N LYS A 90 3.56 0.95 9.61
CA LYS A 90 2.25 0.61 9.06
C LYS A 90 2.18 1.11 7.63
N ILE A 91 1.94 0.23 6.68
CA ILE A 91 1.73 0.55 5.27
C ILE A 91 0.25 0.36 4.94
N THR A 92 -0.36 1.36 4.32
CA THR A 92 -1.67 1.23 3.64
C THR A 92 -1.42 1.20 2.14
N CYS A 93 -1.95 0.20 1.46
CA CYS A 93 -1.77 0.00 0.02
C CYS A 93 -2.99 0.48 -0.77
N SER A 94 -2.77 0.95 -2.00
CA SER A 94 -3.84 1.48 -2.86
C SER A 94 -4.95 0.49 -3.21
N THR A 95 -4.70 -0.81 -3.08
CA THR A 95 -5.66 -1.90 -3.35
C THR A 95 -5.43 -3.11 -2.44
N LEU A 96 -6.38 -4.05 -2.43
CA LEU A 96 -6.33 -5.28 -1.63
C LEU A 96 -5.22 -6.26 -2.06
N THR A 97 -4.84 -6.24 -3.35
CA THR A 97 -3.65 -6.94 -3.88
C THR A 97 -2.39 -6.06 -3.79
N GLY A 98 -2.53 -4.86 -3.24
CA GLY A 98 -1.70 -3.69 -3.50
C GLY A 98 -0.27 -3.85 -3.02
N ARG A 99 0.66 -3.60 -3.94
CA ARG A 99 2.08 -3.37 -3.64
C ARG A 99 2.42 -1.89 -3.64
N GLU A 100 1.54 -1.03 -4.13
CA GLU A 100 1.78 0.41 -4.15
C GLU A 100 1.37 1.01 -2.80
N ILE A 101 2.31 1.74 -2.20
CA ILE A 101 2.15 2.44 -0.93
C ILE A 101 1.28 3.68 -1.18
N GLU A 102 0.12 3.71 -0.53
CA GLU A 102 -0.72 4.90 -0.44
C GLU A 102 -0.30 5.75 0.77
N THR A 103 -0.11 5.11 1.93
CA THR A 103 0.45 5.75 3.13
C THR A 103 1.44 4.84 3.83
N ILE A 104 2.40 5.45 4.52
CA ILE A 104 3.33 4.74 5.40
C ILE A 104 3.61 5.60 6.63
N ASP A 105 3.45 5.00 7.80
CA ASP A 105 3.60 5.64 9.11
C ASP A 105 4.59 4.84 9.98
N GLU A 106 5.48 5.51 10.72
CA GLU A 106 6.32 4.88 11.74
C GLU A 106 5.49 4.55 13.00
N LEU A 107 5.72 3.38 13.60
CA LEU A 107 5.00 2.87 14.78
C LEU A 107 5.85 2.89 16.05
#